data_AF-A0A1G3UJ98-F1
#
_entry.id   AF-A0A1G3UJ98-F1
#
_cell.length_a   1.000
_cell.length_b   1.000
_cell.length_c   1.000
_cell.angle_alpha   90.00
_cell.angle_beta   90.00
_cell.angle_gamma   90.00
#
_symmetry.space_group_name_H-M   'P 1'
#
loop_
_entity.id
_entity.type
_entity.pdbx_description
1 polymer ?
#
loop_
_entity_poly.entity_id
_entity_poly.type
_entity_poly.pdbx_seq_one_letter_code
_entity_poly.pdbx_strand_id
1 'polypeptide(L)'
;MQYQDNFNPTISDEDVFGQIVKEKELIGYYNLASCDTSAYKEYASSVKQKNIVVMGIGGSTLGTYAIYKFLKHSKKLSKKLYFLETTDPIDIKSKIERIDLNDALFIVISKSGTTVETISIFKYINSLIKCDKHNTLVITESDSKLNAYAKANDIKSFDIPKNVGGRFSVFSAVGLVPLSIVGIDIDKILAGTKEVHDSFFAQGETYSRVVKKARFFVENKSCFNINVVFSYSSRLEGFNKWYIQLWGESLGKIDVDGTKQGLTPIGIIGPIDQHSFLQLIVEGRRDKTLSVIKVEHFDNNLVIPQIKLEGLEELDYLDNIEFSSLINKQADATIECINNLQDIPCDVMTIDSVSEKSIASLMYEYELLTSVCAKFMYIDAYNQPGVEAGKIILKQKLKTAK
;
A
#
# COMPACT_ATOMS: atom_id res chain seq x y z
N MET A 1 27.82 15.14 1.35
CA MET A 1 27.33 16.28 0.54
C MET A 1 26.89 17.38 1.49
N GLN A 2 27.34 18.62 1.30
CA GLN A 2 26.81 19.79 2.01
C GLN A 2 25.60 20.29 1.21
N TYR A 3 24.40 20.13 1.76
CA TYR A 3 23.17 20.66 1.17
C TYR A 3 22.90 22.03 1.80
N GLN A 4 22.38 23.00 1.02
CA GLN A 4 21.93 24.29 1.57
C GLN A 4 20.58 24.08 2.26
N ASP A 5 20.59 24.06 3.59
CA ASP A 5 19.39 23.98 4.42
C ASP A 5 18.53 25.23 4.23
N ASN A 6 17.44 25.11 3.46
CA ASN A 6 16.39 26.12 3.40
C ASN A 6 15.19 25.79 4.31
N PHE A 7 15.34 24.80 5.19
CA PHE A 7 14.42 24.49 6.26
C PHE A 7 15.15 24.70 7.59
N ASN A 8 14.73 25.68 8.37
CA ASN A 8 15.25 25.86 9.73
C ASN A 8 14.56 24.81 10.60
N PRO A 9 15.25 23.77 11.11
CA PRO A 9 14.61 22.77 11.95
C PRO A 9 14.21 23.45 13.27
N THR A 10 12.96 23.88 13.36
CA THR A 10 12.39 24.46 14.58
C THR A 10 12.01 23.39 15.59
N ILE A 11 11.99 22.11 15.21
CA ILE A 11 11.60 20.98 16.06
C ILE A 11 12.65 19.87 16.07
N SER A 12 12.98 19.41 17.28
CA SER A 12 13.93 18.32 17.51
C SER A 12 13.35 16.94 17.16
N ASP A 13 14.20 15.93 17.03
CA ASP A 13 13.76 14.53 16.84
C ASP A 13 12.96 14.05 18.05
N GLU A 14 13.39 14.43 19.25
CA GLU A 14 12.74 14.11 20.52
C GLU A 14 11.35 14.72 20.61
N ASP A 15 11.19 15.98 20.19
CA ASP A 15 9.88 16.66 20.19
C ASP A 15 8.92 16.02 19.19
N VAL A 16 9.40 15.70 17.98
CA VAL A 16 8.60 14.98 16.98
C VAL A 16 8.18 13.61 17.51
N PHE A 17 9.10 12.85 18.09
CA PHE A 17 8.77 11.57 18.70
C PHE A 17 7.73 11.72 19.82
N GLY A 18 7.90 12.72 20.70
CA GLY A 18 6.93 13.05 21.74
C GLY A 18 5.54 13.37 21.19
N GLN A 19 5.44 14.02 20.03
CA GLN A 19 4.17 14.23 19.34
C GLN A 19 3.58 12.94 18.77
N ILE A 20 4.41 12.04 18.21
CA ILE A 20 3.96 10.73 17.70
C ILE A 20 3.44 9.85 18.84
N VAL A 21 4.11 9.87 20.00
CA VAL A 21 3.65 9.14 21.21
C VAL A 21 2.26 9.60 21.65
N LYS A 22 2.01 10.92 21.68
CA LYS A 22 0.67 11.48 21.98
C LYS A 22 -0.34 11.13 20.89
N GLU A 23 0.08 11.20 19.63
CA GLU A 23 -0.78 10.93 18.48
C GLU A 23 -1.29 9.49 18.46
N LYS A 24 -0.48 8.52 18.90
CA LYS A 24 -0.87 7.11 19.03
C LYS A 24 -2.11 6.88 19.90
N GLU A 25 -2.40 7.78 20.84
CA GLU A 25 -3.60 7.70 21.69
C GLU A 25 -4.88 8.07 20.92
N LEU A 26 -4.76 8.93 19.91
CA LEU A 26 -5.87 9.49 19.16
C LEU A 26 -6.08 8.77 17.82
N ILE A 27 -4.99 8.47 17.12
CA ILE A 27 -4.97 7.89 15.79
C ILE A 27 -4.89 6.36 15.89
N GLY A 28 -5.89 5.68 15.35
CA GLY A 28 -6.10 4.26 15.61
C GLY A 28 -5.13 3.32 14.91
N TYR A 29 -4.50 3.73 13.80
CA TYR A 29 -3.71 2.80 12.98
C TYR A 29 -2.48 2.27 13.73
N TYR A 30 -1.89 3.09 14.60
CA TYR A 30 -0.76 2.69 15.45
C TYR A 30 -1.07 1.42 16.25
N ASN A 31 -2.32 1.27 16.71
CA ASN A 31 -2.73 0.17 17.59
C ASN A 31 -3.29 -1.04 16.84
N LEU A 32 -3.42 -0.98 15.50
CA LEU A 32 -3.89 -2.12 14.70
C LEU A 32 -2.94 -3.33 14.77
N ALA A 33 -1.66 -3.10 15.08
CA ALA A 33 -0.67 -4.17 15.28
C ALA A 33 -1.04 -5.17 16.40
N SER A 34 -1.98 -4.80 17.29
CA SER A 34 -2.43 -5.64 18.41
C SER A 34 -3.92 -6.03 18.30
N CYS A 35 -4.53 -5.94 17.12
CA CYS A 35 -5.95 -6.29 16.96
C CYS A 35 -6.21 -7.80 17.10
N ASP A 36 -7.34 -8.16 17.70
CA ASP A 36 -7.80 -9.54 17.81
C ASP A 36 -8.36 -10.04 16.46
N THR A 37 -7.76 -11.10 15.93
CA THR A 37 -8.09 -11.70 14.64
C THR A 37 -9.09 -12.85 14.73
N SER A 38 -9.51 -13.25 15.94
CA SER A 38 -10.31 -14.46 16.18
C SER A 38 -11.60 -14.47 15.36
N ALA A 39 -12.37 -13.37 15.41
CA ALA A 39 -13.62 -13.23 14.66
C ALA A 39 -13.41 -13.21 13.13
N TYR A 40 -12.25 -12.74 12.65
CA TYR A 40 -11.93 -12.74 11.22
C TYR A 40 -11.63 -14.16 10.74
N LYS A 41 -10.84 -14.91 11.50
CA LYS A 41 -10.50 -16.32 11.20
C LYS A 41 -11.72 -17.23 11.28
N GLU A 42 -12.57 -17.03 12.28
CA GLU A 42 -13.84 -17.76 12.41
C GLU A 42 -14.72 -17.54 11.17
N TYR A 43 -14.96 -16.29 10.79
CA TYR A 43 -15.74 -15.97 9.60
C TYR A 43 -15.10 -16.55 8.32
N ALA A 44 -13.79 -16.37 8.15
CA ALA A 44 -13.04 -16.89 7.01
C ALA A 44 -13.22 -18.41 6.82
N SER A 45 -13.23 -19.16 7.93
CA SER A 45 -13.45 -20.62 7.93
C SER A 45 -14.87 -21.02 7.48
N SER A 46 -15.87 -20.16 7.69
CA SER A 46 -17.25 -20.43 7.26
C SER A 46 -17.53 -20.13 5.78
N VAL A 47 -16.68 -19.33 5.13
CA VAL A 47 -16.88 -18.93 3.72
C VAL A 47 -16.59 -20.13 2.82
N LYS A 48 -17.58 -20.54 2.02
CA LYS A 48 -17.47 -21.68 1.10
C LYS A 48 -17.12 -21.27 -0.33
N GLN A 49 -17.44 -20.02 -0.68
CA GLN A 49 -17.31 -19.50 -2.04
C GLN A 49 -15.85 -19.46 -2.50
N LYS A 50 -15.60 -19.82 -3.77
CA LYS A 50 -14.24 -19.81 -4.33
C LYS A 50 -13.82 -18.44 -4.86
N ASN A 51 -14.78 -17.61 -5.26
CA ASN A 51 -14.52 -16.27 -5.78
C ASN A 51 -14.83 -15.23 -4.71
N ILE A 52 -13.84 -14.44 -4.32
CA ILE A 52 -14.01 -13.37 -3.33
C ILE A 52 -13.89 -12.05 -4.06
N VAL A 53 -14.97 -11.27 -4.09
CA VAL A 53 -15.07 -10.05 -4.89
C VAL A 53 -15.12 -8.85 -3.95
N VAL A 54 -14.03 -8.10 -3.88
CA VAL A 54 -13.94 -6.86 -3.09
C VAL A 54 -14.40 -5.69 -3.96
N MET A 55 -15.41 -4.97 -3.48
CA MET A 55 -15.88 -3.71 -4.05
C MET A 55 -15.48 -2.58 -3.10
N GLY A 56 -14.57 -1.74 -3.55
CA GLY A 56 -13.98 -0.66 -2.77
C GLY A 56 -13.05 0.15 -3.67
N ILE A 57 -12.53 1.27 -3.19
CA ILE A 57 -11.56 2.08 -3.93
C ILE A 57 -10.60 2.77 -2.95
N GLY A 58 -9.38 3.03 -3.40
CA GLY A 58 -8.36 3.70 -2.61
C GLY A 58 -7.98 2.87 -1.38
N GLY A 59 -8.11 3.47 -0.19
CA GLY A 59 -7.72 2.80 1.06
C GLY A 59 -8.54 1.54 1.37
N SER A 60 -9.72 1.40 0.78
CA SER A 60 -10.56 0.20 0.89
C SER A 60 -10.04 -1.01 0.09
N THR A 61 -9.08 -0.83 -0.83
CA THR A 61 -8.57 -1.89 -1.72
C THR A 61 -7.06 -1.95 -1.83
N LEU A 62 -6.38 -0.81 -1.96
CA LEU A 62 -4.97 -0.75 -2.36
C LEU A 62 -4.03 -1.52 -1.42
N GLY A 63 -4.21 -1.39 -0.11
CA GLY A 63 -3.40 -2.13 0.86
C GLY A 63 -3.62 -3.64 0.80
N THR A 64 -4.89 -4.07 0.73
CA THR A 64 -5.27 -5.48 0.55
C THR A 64 -4.72 -6.04 -0.75
N TYR A 65 -4.79 -5.27 -1.84
CA TYR A 65 -4.23 -5.62 -3.14
C TYR A 65 -2.71 -5.75 -3.09
N ALA A 66 -2.02 -4.84 -2.38
CA ALA A 66 -0.57 -4.89 -2.21
C ALA A 66 -0.11 -6.20 -1.56
N ILE A 67 -0.71 -6.57 -0.43
CA ILE A 67 -0.37 -7.80 0.28
C ILE A 67 -0.76 -9.03 -0.55
N TYR A 68 -1.96 -9.06 -1.12
CA TYR A 68 -2.40 -10.19 -1.94
C TYR A 68 -1.51 -10.39 -3.17
N LYS A 69 -1.17 -9.31 -3.91
CA LYS A 69 -0.29 -9.38 -5.07
C LYS A 69 1.11 -9.86 -4.69
N PHE A 70 1.61 -9.41 -3.53
CA PHE A 70 2.90 -9.84 -3.02
C PHE A 70 2.95 -11.34 -2.70
N LEU A 71 1.85 -11.95 -2.25
CA LEU A 71 1.84 -13.33 -1.73
C LEU A 71 1.19 -14.38 -2.65
N LYS A 72 0.27 -14.00 -3.54
CA LYS A 72 -0.62 -14.93 -4.26
C LYS A 72 0.07 -16.04 -5.05
N HIS A 73 1.31 -15.85 -5.51
CA HIS A 73 2.04 -16.85 -6.30
C HIS A 73 3.09 -17.62 -5.49
N SER A 74 3.34 -17.25 -4.22
CA SER A 74 4.21 -18.01 -3.30
C SER A 74 3.40 -18.88 -2.35
N LYS A 75 2.06 -18.78 -2.39
CA LYS A 75 1.14 -19.53 -1.54
C LYS A 75 0.15 -20.31 -2.41
N LYS A 76 -0.21 -21.51 -1.95
CA LYS A 76 -1.34 -22.26 -2.51
C LYS A 76 -2.62 -21.75 -1.86
N LEU A 77 -3.21 -20.72 -2.47
CA LEU A 77 -4.47 -20.14 -1.99
C LEU A 77 -5.66 -20.99 -2.45
N SER A 78 -6.61 -21.25 -1.55
CA SER A 78 -7.78 -22.07 -1.84
C SER A 78 -8.89 -21.31 -2.59
N LYS A 79 -8.80 -19.99 -2.65
CA LYS A 79 -9.80 -19.08 -3.23
C LYS A 79 -9.13 -17.96 -4.01
N LYS A 80 -9.87 -17.34 -4.92
CA LYS A 80 -9.39 -16.23 -5.76
C LYS A 80 -9.95 -14.90 -5.27
N LEU A 81 -9.09 -13.91 -5.07
CA LEU A 81 -9.47 -12.54 -4.72
C LEU A 81 -9.52 -11.66 -5.96
N TYR A 82 -10.64 -10.95 -6.14
CA TYR A 82 -10.90 -10.01 -7.22
C TYR A 82 -11.20 -8.62 -6.65
N PHE A 83 -10.77 -7.58 -7.36
CA PHE A 83 -10.97 -6.19 -6.96
C PHE A 83 -11.74 -5.43 -8.06
N LEU A 84 -12.90 -4.89 -7.69
CA LEU A 84 -13.72 -4.00 -8.50
C LEU A 84 -13.61 -2.58 -7.94
N GLU A 85 -12.68 -1.81 -8.49
CA GLU A 85 -12.23 -0.51 -7.94
C GLU A 85 -12.23 0.63 -8.97
N THR A 86 -12.85 0.43 -10.12
CA THR A 86 -12.98 1.42 -11.20
C THR A 86 -14.42 1.48 -11.71
N THR A 87 -14.82 2.63 -12.24
CA THR A 87 -16.10 2.81 -12.97
C THR A 87 -15.94 2.65 -14.47
N ASP A 88 -14.78 2.18 -14.95
CA ASP A 88 -14.57 1.85 -16.36
C ASP A 88 -15.49 0.66 -16.75
N PRO A 89 -16.48 0.87 -17.64
CA PRO A 89 -17.44 -0.18 -17.99
C PRO A 89 -16.78 -1.38 -18.69
N ILE A 90 -15.67 -1.19 -19.41
CA ILE A 90 -14.96 -2.27 -20.11
C ILE A 90 -14.26 -3.17 -19.09
N ASP A 91 -13.57 -2.58 -18.11
CA ASP A 91 -12.90 -3.33 -17.04
C ASP A 91 -13.91 -4.07 -16.16
N ILE A 92 -15.00 -3.40 -15.76
CA ILE A 92 -16.09 -4.03 -14.98
C ILE A 92 -16.62 -5.26 -15.72
N LYS A 93 -17.01 -5.10 -16.98
CA LYS A 93 -17.57 -6.18 -17.79
C LYS A 93 -16.58 -7.35 -17.93
N SER A 94 -15.33 -7.05 -18.33
CA SER A 94 -14.28 -8.04 -18.54
C SER A 94 -13.94 -8.85 -17.27
N LYS A 95 -13.96 -8.21 -16.09
CA LYS A 95 -13.73 -8.89 -14.81
C LYS A 95 -14.92 -9.77 -14.42
N ILE A 96 -16.14 -9.25 -14.52
CA ILE A 96 -17.35 -9.99 -14.15
C ILE A 96 -17.52 -11.24 -15.02
N GLU A 97 -17.25 -11.15 -16.33
CA GLU A 97 -17.31 -12.30 -17.25
C GLU A 97 -16.37 -13.46 -16.87
N ARG A 98 -15.36 -13.20 -16.04
CA ARG A 98 -14.39 -14.20 -15.56
C ARG A 98 -14.70 -14.74 -14.17
N ILE A 99 -15.78 -14.28 -13.54
CA ILE A 99 -16.17 -14.64 -12.18
C ILE A 99 -17.47 -15.45 -12.24
N ASP A 100 -17.47 -16.64 -11.66
CA ASP A 100 -18.72 -17.34 -11.39
C ASP A 100 -19.43 -16.65 -10.23
N LEU A 101 -20.43 -15.82 -10.55
CA LEU A 101 -21.18 -15.04 -9.57
C LEU A 101 -21.98 -15.93 -8.61
N ASN A 102 -22.36 -17.15 -8.99
CA ASN A 102 -23.09 -18.07 -8.11
C ASN A 102 -22.18 -18.67 -7.02
N ASP A 103 -20.87 -18.73 -7.27
CA ASP A 103 -19.83 -19.18 -6.34
C ASP A 103 -18.98 -17.99 -5.85
N ALA A 104 -19.63 -16.84 -5.63
CA ALA A 104 -18.97 -15.60 -5.21
C ALA A 104 -19.44 -15.10 -3.83
N LEU A 105 -18.48 -14.63 -3.02
CA LEU A 105 -18.73 -13.78 -1.86
C LEU A 105 -18.40 -12.34 -2.22
N PHE A 106 -19.37 -11.45 -2.05
CA PHE A 106 -19.26 -10.02 -2.32
C PHE A 106 -18.90 -9.27 -1.05
N ILE A 107 -17.73 -8.64 -1.00
CA ILE A 107 -17.26 -7.84 0.13
C ILE A 107 -17.36 -6.36 -0.24
N VAL A 108 -18.30 -5.63 0.34
CA VAL A 108 -18.48 -4.19 0.10
C VAL A 108 -17.73 -3.40 1.17
N ILE A 109 -16.69 -2.66 0.77
CA ILE A 109 -15.80 -1.92 1.67
C ILE A 109 -15.88 -0.41 1.40
N SER A 110 -16.50 0.32 2.32
CA SER A 110 -16.53 1.79 2.26
C SER A 110 -16.69 2.34 3.67
N LYS A 111 -15.71 3.13 4.13
CA LYS A 111 -15.74 3.78 5.45
C LYS A 111 -17.03 4.59 5.66
N SER A 112 -17.32 5.54 4.77
CA SER A 112 -18.52 6.39 4.83
C SER A 112 -19.82 5.68 4.42
N GLY A 113 -19.73 4.53 3.75
CA GLY A 113 -20.87 3.82 3.17
C GLY A 113 -21.56 4.55 2.01
N THR A 114 -20.94 5.61 1.47
CA THR A 114 -21.55 6.45 0.41
C THR A 114 -20.63 6.72 -0.78
N THR A 115 -19.49 6.03 -0.86
CA THR A 115 -18.55 6.12 -1.99
C THR A 115 -19.26 5.77 -3.29
N VAL A 116 -19.26 6.68 -4.26
CA VAL A 116 -20.11 6.61 -5.46
C VAL A 116 -19.77 5.37 -6.29
N GLU A 117 -18.48 5.14 -6.50
CA GLU A 117 -17.90 4.04 -7.27
C GLU A 117 -18.31 2.70 -6.65
N THR A 118 -18.03 2.51 -5.36
CA THR A 118 -18.36 1.29 -4.60
C THR A 118 -19.86 0.99 -4.64
N ILE A 119 -20.71 1.98 -4.35
CA ILE A 119 -22.17 1.77 -4.33
C ILE A 119 -22.73 1.52 -5.73
N SER A 120 -22.16 2.14 -6.77
CA SER A 120 -22.59 1.92 -8.16
C SER A 120 -22.28 0.49 -8.61
N ILE A 121 -21.07 0.00 -8.33
CA ILE A 121 -20.67 -1.37 -8.62
C ILE A 121 -21.53 -2.35 -7.81
N PHE A 122 -21.76 -2.10 -6.52
CA PHE A 122 -22.60 -2.95 -5.68
C PHE A 122 -24.03 -3.06 -6.22
N LYS A 123 -24.64 -1.93 -6.62
CA LYS A 123 -25.96 -1.93 -7.27
C LYS A 123 -25.97 -2.73 -8.57
N TYR A 124 -24.93 -2.60 -9.38
CA TYR A 124 -24.83 -3.33 -10.65
C TYR A 124 -24.71 -4.84 -10.42
N ILE A 125 -23.82 -5.29 -9.53
CA ILE A 125 -23.69 -6.70 -9.16
C ILE A 125 -25.00 -7.24 -8.58
N ASN A 126 -25.65 -6.49 -7.69
CA ASN A 126 -26.94 -6.88 -7.11
C ASN A 126 -28.07 -7.01 -8.16
N SER A 127 -27.94 -6.37 -9.33
CA SER A 127 -28.88 -6.52 -10.45
C SER A 127 -28.64 -7.80 -11.26
N LEU A 128 -27.43 -8.35 -11.23
CA LEU A 128 -27.06 -9.59 -11.92
C LEU A 128 -27.27 -10.81 -11.04
N ILE A 129 -26.97 -10.69 -9.75
CA ILE A 129 -27.22 -11.72 -8.74
C ILE A 129 -27.67 -11.07 -7.44
N LYS A 130 -28.75 -11.58 -6.83
CA LYS A 130 -29.26 -11.04 -5.58
C LYS A 130 -28.19 -11.15 -4.49
N CYS A 131 -27.74 -10.01 -3.98
CA CYS A 131 -26.84 -9.91 -2.84
C CYS A 131 -27.66 -9.93 -1.55
N ASP A 132 -27.41 -10.93 -0.70
CA ASP A 132 -28.07 -11.10 0.59
C ASP A 132 -27.07 -11.58 1.66
N LYS A 133 -27.58 -11.94 2.84
CA LYS A 133 -26.76 -12.38 3.98
C LYS A 133 -25.89 -13.63 3.74
N HIS A 134 -26.16 -14.41 2.69
CA HIS A 134 -25.44 -15.66 2.41
C HIS A 134 -24.23 -15.46 1.48
N ASN A 135 -24.24 -14.41 0.66
CA ASN A 135 -23.20 -14.13 -0.32
C ASN A 135 -22.64 -12.70 -0.20
N THR A 136 -22.97 -11.96 0.85
CA THR A 136 -22.50 -10.58 1.05
C THR A 136 -21.88 -10.38 2.43
N LEU A 137 -20.80 -9.59 2.46
CA LEU A 137 -20.13 -9.09 3.65
C LEU A 137 -19.93 -7.58 3.51
N VAL A 138 -20.11 -6.85 4.61
CA VAL A 138 -19.88 -5.40 4.65
C VAL A 138 -18.73 -5.05 5.58
N ILE A 139 -17.85 -4.14 5.17
CA ILE A 139 -16.80 -3.58 6.02
C ILE A 139 -16.87 -2.06 5.97
N THR A 140 -17.24 -1.43 7.08
CA THR A 140 -17.65 -0.02 7.11
C THR A 140 -17.66 0.54 8.53
N GLU A 141 -17.82 1.86 8.72
CA GLU A 141 -18.01 2.44 10.06
C GLU A 141 -19.37 2.07 10.66
N SER A 142 -19.41 1.85 11.96
CA SER A 142 -20.60 1.48 12.73
C SER A 142 -21.81 2.43 12.60
N ASP A 143 -21.62 3.70 12.26
CA ASP A 143 -22.69 4.68 12.04
C ASP A 143 -22.91 5.04 10.56
N SER A 144 -22.29 4.30 9.63
CA SER A 144 -22.42 4.54 8.20
C SER A 144 -23.77 4.09 7.64
N LYS A 145 -24.15 4.64 6.48
CA LYS A 145 -25.34 4.19 5.73
C LYS A 145 -25.22 2.74 5.27
N LEU A 146 -24.01 2.28 4.99
CA LEU A 146 -23.76 0.90 4.56
C LEU A 146 -23.92 -0.07 5.74
N ASN A 147 -23.59 0.35 6.97
CA ASN A 147 -23.88 -0.46 8.17
C ASN A 147 -25.39 -0.54 8.44
N ALA A 148 -26.11 0.57 8.28
CA ALA A 148 -27.57 0.57 8.39
C ALA A 148 -28.22 -0.37 7.36
N TYR A 149 -27.72 -0.36 6.11
CA TYR A 149 -28.12 -1.31 5.08
C TYR A 149 -27.82 -2.77 5.47
N ALA A 150 -26.61 -3.04 5.99
CA ALA A 150 -26.22 -4.39 6.41
C ALA A 150 -27.15 -4.92 7.53
N LYS A 151 -27.40 -4.10 8.55
CA LYS A 151 -28.33 -4.42 9.66
C LYS A 151 -29.75 -4.69 9.17
N ALA A 152 -30.27 -3.87 8.26
CA ALA A 152 -31.62 -4.04 7.73
C ALA A 152 -31.81 -5.31 6.89
N ASN A 153 -30.73 -5.94 6.44
CA ASN A 153 -30.75 -7.14 5.58
C ASN A 153 -30.07 -8.35 6.23
N ASP A 154 -29.78 -8.30 7.53
CA ASP A 154 -29.06 -9.33 8.28
C ASP A 154 -27.70 -9.73 7.66
N ILE A 155 -27.05 -8.81 6.94
CA ILE A 155 -25.75 -9.02 6.32
C ILE A 155 -24.67 -8.87 7.39
N LYS A 156 -23.74 -9.84 7.46
CA LYS A 156 -22.58 -9.75 8.36
C LYS A 156 -21.78 -8.48 8.05
N SER A 157 -21.37 -7.77 9.10
CA SER A 157 -20.46 -6.63 8.97
C SER A 157 -19.28 -6.69 9.93
N PHE A 158 -18.17 -6.05 9.53
CA PHE A 158 -17.03 -5.72 10.38
C PHE A 158 -16.82 -4.21 10.41
N ASP A 159 -16.42 -3.69 11.57
CA ASP A 159 -16.23 -2.26 11.79
C ASP A 159 -14.87 -1.78 11.25
N ILE A 160 -14.87 -0.58 10.66
CA ILE A 160 -13.66 0.21 10.46
C ILE A 160 -13.63 1.25 11.58
N PRO A 161 -12.62 1.24 12.47
CA PRO A 161 -12.57 2.20 13.56
C PRO A 161 -12.57 3.65 13.04
N LYS A 162 -13.36 4.52 13.68
CA LYS A 162 -13.51 5.92 13.26
C LYS A 162 -12.18 6.67 13.18
N ASN A 163 -11.29 6.40 14.11
CA ASN A 163 -9.96 7.01 14.21
C ASN A 163 -8.90 6.35 13.30
N VAL A 164 -9.28 5.42 12.42
CA VAL A 164 -8.40 4.83 11.40
C VAL A 164 -8.76 5.43 10.04
N GLY A 165 -7.84 6.19 9.45
CA GLY A 165 -7.99 6.73 8.10
C GLY A 165 -7.95 5.62 7.04
N GLY A 166 -8.66 5.79 5.92
CA GLY A 166 -8.78 4.74 4.89
C GLY A 166 -7.42 4.26 4.35
N ARG A 167 -6.50 5.17 4.05
CA ARG A 167 -5.14 4.83 3.56
C ARG A 167 -4.23 4.16 4.59
N PHE A 168 -4.60 4.20 5.88
CA PHE A 168 -3.94 3.54 7.01
C PHE A 168 -4.73 2.32 7.54
N SER A 169 -5.74 1.85 6.79
CA SER A 169 -6.69 0.84 7.29
C SER A 169 -6.34 -0.60 6.90
N VAL A 170 -5.21 -0.84 6.21
CA VAL A 170 -4.87 -2.17 5.66
C VAL A 170 -4.78 -3.25 6.74
N PHE A 171 -4.29 -2.91 7.94
CA PHE A 171 -4.18 -3.83 9.07
C PHE A 171 -5.44 -3.88 9.95
N SER A 172 -6.55 -3.31 9.48
CA SER A 172 -7.88 -3.49 10.08
C SER A 172 -8.66 -4.59 9.35
N ALA A 173 -9.96 -4.71 9.65
CA ALA A 173 -10.86 -5.58 8.90
C ALA A 173 -10.78 -5.39 7.38
N VAL A 174 -10.48 -4.17 6.90
CA VAL A 174 -10.35 -3.84 5.46
C VAL A 174 -9.38 -4.77 4.72
N GLY A 175 -8.20 -5.04 5.29
CA GLY A 175 -7.25 -5.98 4.69
C GLY A 175 -7.34 -7.37 5.30
N LEU A 176 -7.42 -7.47 6.63
CA LEU A 176 -7.28 -8.77 7.30
C LEU A 176 -8.42 -9.75 6.96
N VAL A 177 -9.66 -9.27 6.84
CA VAL A 177 -10.79 -10.14 6.53
C VAL A 177 -10.68 -10.77 5.14
N PRO A 178 -10.56 -10.00 4.03
CA PRO A 178 -10.42 -10.60 2.70
C PRO A 178 -9.16 -11.47 2.55
N LEU A 179 -8.03 -11.08 3.18
CA LEU A 179 -6.79 -11.87 3.14
C LEU A 179 -6.94 -13.21 3.88
N SER A 180 -7.56 -13.20 5.06
CA SER A 180 -7.84 -14.42 5.83
C SER A 180 -8.77 -15.37 5.06
N ILE A 181 -9.82 -14.84 4.40
CA ILE A 181 -10.75 -15.65 3.62
C ILE A 181 -10.03 -16.44 2.53
N VAL A 182 -9.05 -15.86 1.84
CA VAL A 182 -8.30 -16.54 0.77
C VAL A 182 -7.15 -17.42 1.27
N GLY A 183 -6.94 -17.48 2.58
CA GLY A 183 -5.96 -18.36 3.22
C GLY A 183 -4.60 -17.72 3.50
N ILE A 184 -4.50 -16.40 3.52
CA ILE A 184 -3.29 -15.70 3.98
C ILE A 184 -3.29 -15.66 5.51
N ASP A 185 -2.12 -15.93 6.10
CA ASP A 185 -1.93 -15.97 7.55
C ASP A 185 -1.87 -14.55 8.15
N ILE A 186 -3.03 -14.07 8.62
CA ILE A 186 -3.17 -12.72 9.16
C ILE A 186 -2.48 -12.52 10.51
N ASP A 187 -2.21 -13.59 11.26
CA ASP A 187 -1.47 -13.48 12.51
C ASP A 187 0.02 -13.19 12.22
N LYS A 188 0.57 -13.77 11.15
CA LYS A 188 1.92 -13.42 10.66
C LYS A 188 2.02 -12.01 10.09
N ILE A 189 0.95 -11.51 9.47
CA ILE A 189 0.87 -10.10 9.06
C ILE A 189 1.01 -9.21 10.30
N LEU A 190 0.19 -9.44 11.33
CA LEU A 190 0.23 -8.63 12.56
C LEU A 190 1.53 -8.81 13.35
N ALA A 191 2.16 -9.99 13.30
CA ALA A 191 3.48 -10.19 13.89
C ALA A 191 4.53 -9.26 13.24
N GLY A 192 4.49 -9.09 11.92
CA GLY A 192 5.38 -8.16 11.21
C GLY A 192 5.13 -6.70 11.58
N THR A 193 3.86 -6.28 11.63
CA THR A 193 3.53 -4.89 12.05
C THR A 193 3.92 -4.63 13.50
N LYS A 194 3.69 -5.61 14.39
CA LYS A 194 4.03 -5.52 15.81
C LYS A 194 5.53 -5.38 16.05
N GLU A 195 6.36 -6.10 15.30
CA GLU A 195 7.82 -5.97 15.41
C GLU A 195 8.30 -4.55 15.07
N VAL A 196 7.80 -3.98 13.97
CA VAL A 196 8.14 -2.61 13.55
C VAL A 196 7.59 -1.58 14.54
N HIS A 197 6.34 -1.75 14.99
CA HIS A 197 5.73 -0.93 16.03
C HIS A 197 6.57 -0.92 17.32
N ASP A 198 6.86 -2.10 17.88
CA ASP A 198 7.54 -2.23 19.16
C ASP A 198 8.96 -1.67 19.08
N SER A 199 9.69 -1.96 17.98
CA SER A 199 11.02 -1.38 17.72
C SER A 199 10.98 0.15 17.62
N PHE A 200 9.98 0.73 16.97
CA PHE A 200 9.86 2.19 16.85
C PHE A 200 9.54 2.86 18.20
N PHE A 201 8.56 2.35 18.95
CA PHE A 201 8.16 2.98 20.22
C PHE A 201 9.12 2.68 21.38
N ALA A 202 9.94 1.64 21.29
CA ALA A 202 11.07 1.40 22.19
C ALA A 202 12.34 2.20 21.80
N GLN A 203 12.24 3.09 20.81
CA GLN A 203 13.38 3.85 20.26
C GLN A 203 14.55 2.97 19.80
N GLY A 204 14.23 1.79 19.25
CA GLY A 204 15.20 0.85 18.67
C GLY A 204 15.63 1.23 17.25
N GLU A 205 16.06 0.24 16.47
CA GLU A 205 16.61 0.46 15.13
C GLU A 205 15.61 1.11 14.16
N THR A 206 14.34 0.68 14.21
CA THR A 206 13.27 1.22 13.37
C THR A 206 13.06 2.70 13.64
N TYR A 207 13.09 3.13 14.90
CA TYR A 207 12.99 4.55 15.27
C TYR A 207 14.09 5.37 14.63
N SER A 208 15.35 4.98 14.84
CA SER A 208 16.51 5.68 14.31
C SER A 208 16.45 5.78 12.77
N ARG A 209 16.08 4.69 12.09
CA ARG A 209 15.98 4.66 10.63
C ARG A 209 14.86 5.57 10.12
N VAL A 210 13.66 5.46 10.68
CA VAL A 210 12.48 6.23 10.26
C VAL A 210 12.67 7.72 10.49
N VAL A 211 13.12 8.13 11.69
CA VAL A 211 13.29 9.55 12.04
C VAL A 211 14.37 10.20 11.19
N LYS A 212 15.53 9.56 11.04
CA LYS A 212 16.62 10.07 10.20
C LYS A 212 16.18 10.24 8.74
N LYS A 213 15.46 9.26 8.20
CA LYS A 213 14.93 9.31 6.82
C LYS A 213 13.89 10.41 6.66
N ALA A 214 12.95 10.53 7.59
CA ALA A 214 11.93 11.57 7.58
C ALA A 214 12.56 12.98 7.64
N ARG A 215 13.48 13.20 8.58
CA ARG A 215 14.21 14.47 8.72
C ARG A 215 14.91 14.84 7.42
N PHE A 216 15.67 13.91 6.84
CA PHE A 216 16.36 14.14 5.58
C PHE A 216 15.38 14.59 4.47
N PHE A 217 14.26 13.89 4.31
CA PHE A 217 13.24 14.24 3.31
C PHE A 217 12.63 15.62 3.55
N VAL A 218 12.35 16.01 4.79
CA VAL A 218 11.74 17.32 5.06
C VAL A 218 12.73 18.46 4.93
N GLU A 219 13.96 18.32 5.45
CA GLU A 219 14.99 19.35 5.39
C GLU A 219 15.44 19.63 3.96
N ASN A 220 15.46 18.59 3.11
CA ASN A 220 15.93 18.71 1.74
C ASN A 220 14.79 18.81 0.71
N LYS A 221 13.52 18.95 1.12
CA LYS A 221 12.35 18.94 0.22
C LYS A 221 12.36 20.02 -0.86
N SER A 222 13.06 21.14 -0.63
CA SER A 222 13.22 22.22 -1.63
C SER A 222 14.14 21.83 -2.77
N CYS A 223 15.12 20.96 -2.50
CA CYS A 223 16.02 20.42 -3.50
C CYS A 223 15.45 19.13 -4.09
N PHE A 224 15.06 18.18 -3.24
CA PHE A 224 14.51 16.88 -3.62
C PHE A 224 13.02 16.81 -3.32
N ASN A 225 12.21 17.31 -4.25
CA ASN A 225 10.76 17.36 -4.10
C ASN A 225 10.04 16.11 -4.63
N ILE A 226 10.77 15.12 -5.16
CA ILE A 226 10.26 13.85 -5.67
C ILE A 226 10.88 12.69 -4.87
N ASN A 227 10.06 11.76 -4.40
CA ASN A 227 10.52 10.53 -3.73
C ASN A 227 10.22 9.32 -4.59
N VAL A 228 11.26 8.68 -5.10
CA VAL A 228 11.16 7.49 -5.96
C VAL A 228 11.36 6.24 -5.12
N VAL A 229 10.36 5.36 -5.10
CA VAL A 229 10.48 3.99 -4.60
C VAL A 229 10.76 3.07 -5.79
N PHE A 230 11.93 2.44 -5.80
CA PHE A 230 12.38 1.55 -6.86
C PHE A 230 12.46 0.10 -6.37
N SER A 231 11.40 -0.65 -6.64
CA SER A 231 11.19 -1.99 -6.06
C SER A 231 11.68 -3.08 -7.01
N TYR A 232 12.71 -3.83 -6.62
CA TYR A 232 13.27 -4.97 -7.36
C TYR A 232 12.49 -6.26 -7.09
N SER A 233 11.21 -6.22 -7.44
CA SER A 233 10.32 -7.37 -7.53
C SER A 233 9.01 -6.90 -8.16
N SER A 234 8.57 -7.56 -9.25
CA SER A 234 7.27 -7.27 -9.86
C SER A 234 6.08 -7.47 -8.91
N ARG A 235 6.30 -8.25 -7.84
CA ARG A 235 5.32 -8.51 -6.78
C ARG A 235 5.06 -7.27 -5.91
N LEU A 236 5.98 -6.31 -5.87
CA LEU A 236 5.87 -5.05 -5.12
C LEU A 236 5.13 -3.95 -5.91
N GLU A 237 4.65 -4.20 -7.13
CA GLU A 237 3.85 -3.19 -7.86
C GLU A 237 2.59 -2.77 -7.08
N GLY A 238 1.98 -3.69 -6.33
CA GLY A 238 0.85 -3.36 -5.45
C GLY A 238 1.27 -2.47 -4.28
N PHE A 239 2.45 -2.73 -3.70
CA PHE A 239 3.04 -1.87 -2.67
C PHE A 239 3.33 -0.46 -3.20
N ASN A 240 3.93 -0.33 -4.39
CA ASN A 240 4.19 0.96 -5.01
C ASN A 240 2.91 1.79 -5.20
N LYS A 241 1.82 1.16 -5.66
CA LYS A 241 0.51 1.83 -5.79
C LYS A 241 -0.07 2.27 -4.45
N TRP A 242 0.05 1.44 -3.42
CA TRP A 242 -0.37 1.78 -2.06
C TRP A 242 0.48 2.92 -1.47
N TYR A 243 1.81 2.89 -1.64
CA TYR A 243 2.73 3.95 -1.23
C TYR A 243 2.37 5.30 -1.84
N ILE A 244 2.08 5.34 -3.16
CA ILE A 244 1.68 6.58 -3.84
C ILE A 244 0.45 7.19 -3.17
N GLN A 245 -0.55 6.38 -2.82
CA GLN A 245 -1.73 6.88 -2.11
C GLN A 245 -1.37 7.34 -0.69
N LEU A 246 -0.69 6.48 0.09
CA LEU A 246 -0.33 6.78 1.47
C LEU A 246 0.42 8.11 1.56
N TRP A 247 1.44 8.27 0.74
CA TRP A 247 2.31 9.41 0.73
C TRP A 247 1.63 10.67 0.19
N GLY A 248 1.02 10.56 -1.00
CA GLY A 248 0.42 11.70 -1.69
C GLY A 248 -0.77 12.30 -0.93
N GLU A 249 -1.69 11.46 -0.45
CA GLU A 249 -2.85 11.94 0.31
C GLU A 249 -2.51 12.42 1.71
N SER A 250 -1.42 11.95 2.31
CA SER A 250 -1.05 12.35 3.68
C SER A 250 -0.20 13.62 3.69
N LEU A 251 0.77 13.73 2.77
CA LEU A 251 1.77 14.81 2.80
C LEU A 251 1.46 15.98 1.87
N GLY A 252 0.63 15.79 0.84
CA GLY A 252 0.18 16.85 -0.07
C GLY A 252 -0.84 17.77 0.59
N LYS A 253 -0.40 18.62 1.52
CA LYS A 253 -1.25 19.39 2.43
C LYS A 253 -0.86 20.86 2.52
N ILE A 254 -1.69 21.61 3.23
CA ILE A 254 -1.37 22.97 3.68
C ILE A 254 -0.89 22.85 5.14
N ASP A 255 0.27 23.42 5.45
CA ASP A 255 0.79 23.47 6.83
C ASP A 255 0.11 24.56 7.67
N VAL A 256 0.54 24.67 8.93
CA VAL A 256 0.04 25.67 9.89
C VAL A 256 0.23 27.11 9.45
N ASP A 257 1.19 27.39 8.55
CA ASP A 257 1.51 28.73 8.04
C ASP A 257 0.78 29.03 6.71
N GLY A 258 -0.05 28.10 6.22
CA GLY A 258 -0.79 28.27 4.97
C GLY A 258 0.02 27.92 3.71
N THR A 259 1.19 27.30 3.85
CA THR A 259 2.05 26.92 2.72
C THR A 259 1.70 25.54 2.20
N LYS A 260 1.72 25.37 0.87
CA LYS A 260 1.51 24.06 0.22
C LYS A 260 2.76 23.20 0.37
N GLN A 261 2.61 22.11 1.10
CA GLN A 261 3.62 21.08 1.33
C GLN A 261 3.34 19.84 0.48
N GLY A 262 4.37 19.00 0.36
CA GLY A 262 4.26 17.70 -0.27
C GLY A 262 5.54 17.31 -1.00
N LEU A 263 5.72 16.01 -1.11
CA LEU A 263 6.80 15.40 -1.87
C LEU A 263 6.15 14.45 -2.88
N THR A 264 6.43 14.61 -4.16
CA THR A 264 5.76 13.84 -5.21
C THR A 264 6.19 12.37 -5.14
N PRO A 265 5.29 11.43 -4.83
CA PRO A 265 5.65 10.01 -4.77
C PRO A 265 5.67 9.41 -6.17
N ILE A 266 6.73 8.66 -6.47
CA ILE A 266 6.85 7.85 -7.69
C ILE A 266 7.18 6.42 -7.27
N GLY A 267 6.48 5.45 -7.86
CA GLY A 267 6.75 4.03 -7.64
C GLY A 267 7.08 3.33 -8.95
N ILE A 268 8.29 2.80 -9.06
CA ILE A 268 8.81 2.10 -10.25
C ILE A 268 9.31 0.69 -9.88
N ILE A 269 9.43 -0.18 -10.89
CA ILE A 269 9.74 -1.60 -10.73
C ILE A 269 11.04 -1.96 -11.45
N GLY A 270 12.00 -2.50 -10.68
CA GLY A 270 13.25 -3.03 -11.22
C GLY A 270 13.10 -4.50 -11.65
N PRO A 271 13.75 -4.93 -12.73
CA PRO A 271 14.60 -4.14 -13.64
C PRO A 271 13.82 -3.42 -14.75
N ILE A 272 12.50 -3.60 -14.87
CA ILE A 272 11.68 -3.09 -15.99
C ILE A 272 11.92 -1.59 -16.25
N ASP A 273 11.85 -0.77 -15.19
CA ASP A 273 11.99 0.69 -15.30
C ASP A 273 13.44 1.17 -15.35
N GLN A 274 14.43 0.26 -15.37
CA GLN A 274 15.78 0.59 -15.83
C GLN A 274 15.77 1.01 -17.31
N HIS A 275 14.81 0.50 -18.08
CA HIS A 275 14.65 0.76 -19.50
C HIS A 275 13.67 1.90 -19.82
N SER A 276 13.31 2.71 -18.84
CA SER A 276 12.41 3.85 -19.01
C SER A 276 12.82 5.01 -18.10
N PHE A 277 12.61 4.88 -16.80
CA PHE A 277 12.71 5.96 -15.82
C PHE A 277 14.14 6.18 -15.32
N LEU A 278 15.00 5.16 -15.34
CA LEU A 278 16.37 5.27 -14.82
C LEU A 278 17.22 6.34 -15.52
N GLN A 279 17.06 6.54 -16.83
CA GLN A 279 17.73 7.64 -17.55
C GLN A 279 17.43 9.02 -16.91
N LEU A 280 16.17 9.25 -16.52
CA LEU A 280 15.75 10.48 -15.86
C LEU A 280 16.31 10.60 -14.43
N ILE A 281 16.57 9.49 -13.75
CA ILE A 281 17.25 9.48 -12.45
C ILE A 281 18.73 9.84 -12.63
N VAL A 282 19.42 9.17 -13.56
CA VAL A 282 20.88 9.26 -13.74
C VAL A 282 21.32 10.60 -14.32
N GLU A 283 20.71 11.08 -15.40
CA GLU A 283 21.15 12.31 -16.10
C GLU A 283 20.14 13.46 -16.02
N GLY A 284 18.96 13.21 -15.45
CA GLY A 284 17.94 14.24 -15.30
C GLY A 284 18.21 15.21 -14.15
N ARG A 285 17.22 16.07 -13.90
CA ARG A 285 17.27 17.04 -12.79
C ARG A 285 17.52 16.35 -11.44
N ARG A 286 18.37 16.96 -10.61
CA ARG A 286 18.70 16.53 -9.24
C ARG A 286 17.63 16.96 -8.24
N ASP A 287 16.42 16.46 -8.47
CA ASP A 287 15.22 16.77 -7.70
C ASP A 287 14.56 15.53 -7.07
N LYS A 288 15.27 14.40 -7.06
CA LYS A 288 14.77 13.10 -6.61
C LYS A 288 15.60 12.54 -5.47
N THR A 289 14.93 11.94 -4.49
CA THR A 289 15.50 10.90 -3.65
C THR A 289 15.12 9.52 -4.22
N LEU A 290 15.96 8.52 -3.96
CA LEU A 290 15.74 7.15 -4.38
C LEU A 290 15.75 6.20 -3.17
N SER A 291 14.66 5.47 -2.96
CA SER A 291 14.60 4.35 -2.02
C SER A 291 14.51 3.05 -2.81
N VAL A 292 15.57 2.27 -2.83
CA VAL A 292 15.62 0.97 -3.50
C VAL A 292 15.12 -0.11 -2.55
N ILE A 293 14.13 -0.90 -2.97
CA ILE A 293 13.60 -2.03 -2.19
C ILE A 293 14.01 -3.34 -2.85
N LYS A 294 14.76 -4.18 -2.13
CA LYS A 294 15.23 -5.49 -2.57
C LYS A 294 14.51 -6.62 -1.81
N VAL A 295 14.46 -7.80 -2.41
CA VAL A 295 14.04 -9.04 -1.73
C VAL A 295 15.24 -9.98 -1.68
N GLU A 296 15.63 -10.41 -0.49
CA GLU A 296 16.78 -11.29 -0.32
C GLU A 296 16.44 -12.72 -0.78
N HIS A 297 15.35 -13.28 -0.28
CA HIS A 297 14.94 -14.66 -0.54
C HIS A 297 13.59 -14.74 -1.27
N PHE A 298 13.63 -15.17 -2.54
CA PHE A 298 12.43 -15.32 -3.38
C PHE A 298 11.71 -16.68 -3.22
N ASP A 299 12.32 -17.64 -2.49
CA ASP A 299 11.86 -19.03 -2.37
C ASP A 299 11.60 -19.71 -3.72
N ASN A 300 12.51 -19.48 -4.68
CA ASN A 300 12.40 -19.99 -6.03
C ASN A 300 13.81 -20.33 -6.58
N ASN A 301 13.91 -21.46 -7.29
CA ASN A 301 15.15 -22.00 -7.82
C ASN A 301 15.18 -21.99 -9.37
N LEU A 302 14.41 -21.10 -10.00
CA LEU A 302 14.42 -20.96 -11.46
C LEU A 302 15.79 -20.43 -11.89
N VAL A 303 16.44 -21.20 -12.76
CA VAL A 303 17.75 -20.91 -13.32
C VAL A 303 17.65 -20.63 -14.82
N ILE A 304 18.57 -19.80 -15.31
CA ILE A 304 18.84 -19.70 -16.75
C ILE A 304 19.45 -21.04 -17.19
N PRO A 305 18.80 -21.78 -18.09
CA PRO A 305 19.26 -23.11 -18.46
C PRO A 305 20.49 -23.01 -19.35
N GLN A 306 21.42 -23.95 -19.18
CA GLN A 306 22.58 -24.09 -20.04
C GLN A 306 22.15 -24.69 -21.40
N ILE A 307 21.73 -23.83 -22.32
CA ILE A 307 21.37 -24.20 -23.69
C ILE A 307 22.19 -23.37 -24.68
N LYS A 308 22.68 -24.02 -25.74
CA LYS A 308 23.35 -23.30 -26.82
C LYS A 308 22.30 -22.76 -27.79
N LEU A 309 22.31 -21.45 -27.96
CA LEU A 309 21.50 -20.75 -28.94
C LEU A 309 22.46 -20.20 -30.02
N GLU A 310 22.35 -20.73 -31.23
CA GLU A 310 23.20 -20.35 -32.36
C GLU A 310 23.12 -18.84 -32.62
N GLY A 311 24.27 -18.17 -32.65
CA GLY A 311 24.39 -16.72 -32.82
C GLY A 311 24.29 -15.90 -31.52
N LEU A 312 24.17 -16.56 -30.35
CA LEU A 312 24.16 -15.92 -29.03
C LEU A 312 25.26 -16.46 -28.09
N GLU A 313 26.34 -17.03 -28.64
CA GLU A 313 27.41 -17.66 -27.86
C GLU A 313 28.08 -16.70 -26.87
N GLU A 314 28.15 -15.40 -27.21
CA GLU A 314 28.67 -14.37 -26.31
C GLU A 314 27.85 -14.19 -25.03
N LEU A 315 26.61 -14.69 -24.98
CA LEU A 315 25.70 -14.61 -23.83
C LEU A 315 25.75 -15.85 -22.92
N ASP A 316 26.60 -16.83 -23.22
CA ASP A 316 26.78 -18.05 -22.42
C ASP A 316 27.20 -17.76 -20.97
N TYR A 317 27.72 -16.57 -20.66
CA TYR A 317 28.04 -16.16 -19.28
C TYR A 317 26.80 -16.04 -18.38
N LEU A 318 25.60 -16.04 -18.96
CA LEU A 318 24.32 -16.02 -18.23
C LEU A 318 23.91 -17.42 -17.74
N ASP A 319 24.53 -18.48 -18.26
CA ASP A 319 24.17 -19.87 -17.96
C ASP A 319 24.27 -20.16 -16.45
N ASN A 320 23.32 -20.93 -15.95
CA ASN A 320 23.24 -21.38 -14.56
C ASN A 320 23.11 -20.25 -13.50
N ILE A 321 22.84 -19.01 -13.93
CA ILE A 321 22.49 -17.94 -13.00
C ILE A 321 21.01 -18.12 -12.58
N GLU A 322 20.74 -18.14 -11.28
CA GLU A 322 19.38 -18.07 -10.76
C GLU A 322 18.75 -16.70 -11.06
N PHE A 323 17.47 -16.67 -11.45
CA PHE A 323 16.78 -15.41 -11.71
C PHE A 323 16.69 -14.51 -10.45
N SER A 324 16.62 -15.11 -9.26
CA SER A 324 16.71 -14.43 -7.95
C SER A 324 18.06 -13.70 -7.78
N SER A 325 19.17 -14.35 -8.13
CA SER A 325 20.49 -13.74 -8.13
C SER A 325 20.60 -12.66 -9.21
N LEU A 326 20.07 -12.91 -10.41
CA LEU A 326 20.15 -11.94 -11.52
C LEU A 326 19.44 -10.62 -11.16
N ILE A 327 18.21 -10.67 -10.64
CA ILE A 327 17.48 -9.45 -10.25
C ILE A 327 18.19 -8.68 -9.14
N ASN A 328 18.81 -9.37 -8.16
CA ASN A 328 19.58 -8.73 -7.11
C ASN A 328 20.89 -8.12 -7.64
N LYS A 329 21.60 -8.79 -8.55
CA LYS A 329 22.78 -8.22 -9.23
C LYS A 329 22.44 -6.99 -10.05
N GLN A 330 21.30 -6.99 -10.74
CA GLN A 330 20.80 -5.81 -11.46
C GLN A 330 20.47 -4.65 -10.51
N ALA A 331 19.91 -4.94 -9.34
CA ALA A 331 19.69 -3.94 -8.29
C ALA A 331 21.01 -3.35 -7.81
N ASP A 332 21.97 -4.21 -7.47
CA ASP A 332 23.28 -3.82 -6.95
C ASP A 332 24.06 -2.97 -7.94
N ALA A 333 24.09 -3.35 -9.22
CA ALA A 333 24.71 -2.57 -10.28
C ALA A 333 24.07 -1.18 -10.44
N THR A 334 22.74 -1.08 -10.30
CA THR A 334 22.03 0.20 -10.35
C THR A 334 22.34 1.06 -9.12
N ILE A 335 22.36 0.46 -7.93
CA ILE A 335 22.72 1.15 -6.68
C ILE A 335 24.16 1.69 -6.78
N GLU A 336 25.10 0.87 -7.25
CA GLU A 336 26.49 1.27 -7.46
C GLU A 336 26.60 2.43 -8.46
N CYS A 337 25.91 2.34 -9.60
CA CYS A 337 25.84 3.42 -10.59
C CYS A 337 25.36 4.74 -9.96
N ILE A 338 24.28 4.72 -9.19
CA ILE A 338 23.73 5.90 -8.51
C ILE A 338 24.69 6.44 -7.45
N ASN A 339 25.32 5.57 -6.65
CA ASN A 339 26.27 5.98 -5.62
C ASN A 339 27.53 6.62 -6.22
N ASN A 340 27.99 6.13 -7.37
CA ASN A 340 29.17 6.66 -8.06
C ASN A 340 28.97 8.09 -8.58
N LEU A 341 27.72 8.52 -8.81
CA LEU A 341 27.41 9.90 -9.20
C LEU A 341 27.59 10.89 -8.03
N GLN A 342 27.46 10.42 -6.79
CA GLN A 342 27.64 11.22 -5.56
C GLN A 342 26.77 12.48 -5.49
N ASP A 343 25.62 12.51 -6.17
CA ASP A 343 24.73 13.68 -6.24
C ASP A 343 23.22 13.34 -6.17
N ILE A 344 22.89 12.05 -6.01
CA ILE A 344 21.51 11.56 -5.82
C ILE A 344 21.42 10.86 -4.45
N PRO A 345 20.60 11.35 -3.51
CA PRO A 345 20.36 10.67 -2.25
C PRO A 345 19.69 9.31 -2.49
N CYS A 346 20.36 8.25 -2.06
CA CYS A 346 19.91 6.88 -2.24
C CYS A 346 19.94 6.11 -0.91
N ASP A 347 18.85 5.43 -0.57
CA ASP A 347 18.79 4.46 0.52
C ASP A 347 18.31 3.09 0.01
N VAL A 348 18.71 2.04 0.70
CA VAL A 348 18.38 0.66 0.33
C VAL A 348 17.68 -0.03 1.50
N MET A 349 16.52 -0.63 1.22
CA MET A 349 15.76 -1.46 2.13
C MET A 349 15.68 -2.87 1.57
N THR A 350 16.23 -3.84 2.30
CA THR A 350 16.13 -5.25 1.91
C THR A 350 15.09 -5.93 2.79
N ILE A 351 14.06 -6.51 2.17
CA ILE A 351 13.13 -7.40 2.86
C ILE A 351 13.63 -8.85 2.76
N ASP A 352 13.56 -9.57 3.87
CA ASP A 352 14.15 -10.92 4.02
C ASP A 352 13.57 -11.92 3.01
N SER A 353 12.25 -12.03 2.92
CA SER A 353 11.61 -13.08 2.13
C SER A 353 10.24 -12.69 1.60
N VAL A 354 9.69 -13.47 0.65
CA VAL A 354 8.31 -13.30 0.15
C VAL A 354 7.30 -13.88 1.16
N SER A 355 7.16 -13.21 2.30
CA SER A 355 6.33 -13.64 3.43
C SER A 355 5.34 -12.57 3.91
N GLU A 356 4.32 -13.00 4.65
CA GLU A 356 3.33 -12.15 5.32
C GLU A 356 4.00 -11.09 6.21
N LYS A 357 5.00 -11.53 6.98
CA LYS A 357 5.75 -10.69 7.92
C LYS A 357 6.53 -9.61 7.18
N SER A 358 7.23 -9.96 6.10
CA SER A 358 8.08 -9.03 5.35
C SER A 358 7.30 -7.86 4.76
N ILE A 359 6.20 -8.15 4.05
CA ILE A 359 5.40 -7.09 3.42
C ILE A 359 4.68 -6.23 4.46
N ALA A 360 4.21 -6.84 5.55
CA ALA A 360 3.54 -6.11 6.62
C ALA A 360 4.52 -5.17 7.35
N SER A 361 5.74 -5.62 7.62
CA SER A 361 6.79 -4.81 8.24
C SER A 361 7.13 -3.60 7.37
N LEU A 362 7.35 -3.83 6.06
CA LEU A 362 7.63 -2.76 5.11
C LEU A 362 6.50 -1.72 5.05
N MET A 363 5.25 -2.18 4.92
CA MET A 363 4.09 -1.28 4.86
C MET A 363 3.93 -0.49 6.17
N TYR A 364 4.04 -1.14 7.32
CA TYR A 364 3.90 -0.44 8.61
C TYR A 364 5.03 0.58 8.85
N GLU A 365 6.26 0.29 8.41
CA GLU A 365 7.36 1.25 8.46
C GLU A 365 7.09 2.49 7.60
N TYR A 366 6.48 2.33 6.42
CA TYR A 366 6.06 3.46 5.59
C TYR A 366 4.87 4.24 6.16
N GLU A 367 3.96 3.59 6.89
CA GLU A 367 2.92 4.28 7.66
C GLU A 367 3.55 5.18 8.74
N LEU A 368 4.52 4.66 9.51
CA LEU A 368 5.28 5.43 10.50
C LEU A 368 6.06 6.59 9.85
N LEU A 369 6.80 6.30 8.78
CA LEU A 369 7.59 7.29 8.04
C LEU A 369 6.71 8.45 7.56
N THR A 370 5.52 8.15 7.04
CA THR A 370 4.56 9.16 6.60
C THR A 370 4.12 10.06 7.75
N SER A 371 3.78 9.48 8.91
CA SER A 371 3.34 10.25 10.07
C SER A 371 4.48 11.11 10.65
N VAL A 372 5.70 10.60 10.71
CA VAL A 372 6.88 11.35 11.17
C VAL A 372 7.20 12.51 10.21
N CYS A 373 7.18 12.28 8.89
CA CYS A 373 7.31 13.36 7.89
C CYS A 373 6.25 14.45 8.09
N ALA A 374 5.01 14.07 8.34
CA ALA A 374 3.93 15.02 8.56
C ALA A 374 4.15 15.90 9.80
N LYS A 375 4.72 15.34 10.88
CA LYS A 375 5.10 16.12 12.08
C LYS A 375 6.20 17.12 11.79
N PHE A 376 7.26 16.72 11.09
CA PHE A 376 8.30 17.64 10.66
C PHE A 376 7.77 18.75 9.73
N MET A 377 6.71 18.47 8.97
CA MET A 377 6.08 19.45 8.07
C MET A 377 4.95 20.26 8.72
N TYR A 378 4.61 20.02 10.00
CA TYR A 378 3.48 20.66 10.68
C TYR A 378 2.14 20.52 9.92
N ILE A 379 1.86 19.33 9.38
CA ILE A 379 0.63 19.02 8.64
C ILE A 379 -0.19 17.92 9.32
N ASP A 380 -1.50 17.95 9.12
CA ASP A 380 -2.39 16.84 9.48
C ASP A 380 -2.31 15.74 8.39
N ALA A 381 -1.68 14.61 8.76
CA ALA A 381 -1.49 13.46 7.88
C ALA A 381 -2.79 12.68 7.58
N TYR A 382 -3.88 12.88 8.33
CA TYR A 382 -5.00 11.94 8.41
C TYR A 382 -6.29 12.45 7.76
N ASN A 383 -6.41 13.76 7.54
CA ASN A 383 -7.51 14.34 6.77
C ASN A 383 -7.27 14.26 5.25
N GLN A 384 -8.27 14.63 4.43
CA GLN A 384 -8.12 14.80 2.97
C GLN A 384 -9.12 15.81 2.38
N PRO A 385 -9.10 17.09 2.81
CA PRO A 385 -10.12 18.06 2.39
C PRO A 385 -10.13 18.30 0.87
N GLY A 386 -8.97 18.19 0.19
CA GLY A 386 -8.82 18.50 -1.23
C GLY A 386 -9.64 17.62 -2.18
N VAL A 387 -10.01 16.39 -1.79
CA VAL A 387 -10.76 15.48 -2.67
C VAL A 387 -12.28 15.68 -2.61
N GLU A 388 -12.79 16.45 -1.64
CA GLU A 388 -14.24 16.61 -1.46
C GLU A 388 -14.88 17.51 -2.51
N ALA A 389 -14.15 18.51 -3.03
CA ALA A 389 -14.66 19.43 -4.05
C ALA A 389 -15.15 18.68 -5.31
N GLY A 390 -14.35 17.73 -5.81
CA GLY A 390 -14.73 16.90 -6.96
C GLY A 390 -15.99 16.07 -6.71
N LYS A 391 -16.13 15.51 -5.49
CA LYS A 391 -17.32 14.71 -5.10
C LYS A 391 -18.58 15.56 -5.03
N ILE A 392 -18.48 16.79 -4.52
CA ILE A 392 -19.62 17.73 -4.46
C ILE A 392 -20.09 18.09 -5.86
N ILE A 393 -19.17 18.47 -6.74
CA ILE A 393 -19.47 18.81 -8.15
C ILE A 393 -20.13 17.62 -8.85
N LEU A 394 -19.58 16.42 -8.71
CA LEU A 394 -20.16 15.21 -9.30
C LEU A 394 -21.59 14.96 -8.80
N LYS A 395 -21.82 15.04 -7.49
CA LYS A 395 -23.16 14.86 -6.89
C LYS A 395 -24.16 15.88 -7.42
N GLN A 396 -23.75 17.13 -7.62
CA GLN A 396 -24.61 18.16 -8.22
C GLN A 396 -24.95 17.82 -9.67
N LYS A 397 -23.95 17.49 -10.50
CA LYS A 397 -24.15 17.11 -11.91
C LYS A 397 -25.10 15.92 -12.06
N LEU A 398 -24.97 14.91 -11.20
CA LEU A 398 -25.84 13.72 -11.24
C LEU A 398 -27.28 14.00 -10.78
N LYS A 399 -27.51 15.03 -9.96
CA LYS A 399 -28.86 15.46 -9.55
C LYS A 399 -29.55 16.27 -10.63
N THR A 400 -28.83 17.11 -11.36
CA THR A 400 -29.38 17.95 -12.45
C THR A 400 -29.61 17.18 -13.75
N ALA A 401 -28.98 16.02 -13.92
CA ALA A 401 -29.15 15.16 -15.10
C ALA A 401 -30.38 14.22 -15.03
N LYS A 402 -31.12 14.24 -13.92
CA LYS A 402 -32.41 13.56 -13.75
C LYS A 402 -33.52 14.59 -13.88
#